data_AF-A0A940QTE8-F1
#
_entry.id   AF-A0A940QTE8-F1
#
_cell.length_a   1.000
_cell.length_b   1.000
_cell.length_c   1.000
_cell.angle_alpha   90.00
_cell.angle_beta   90.00
_cell.angle_gamma   90.00
#
_symmetry.space_group_name_H-M   'P 1'
#
loop_
_entity.id
_entity.type
_entity.pdbx_description
1 polymer ?
#
loop_
_entity_poly.entity_id
_entity_poly.type
_entity_poly.pdbx_seq_one_letter_code
_entity_poly.pdbx_strand_id
1 'polypeptide(L)' 'MTLSLDKEGTTLAFEFPKQPYSGKIGTTTIGTGKGALTLGGEESYPFYVFEGKMPN' A
#
# COMPACT_ATOMS: atom_id res chain seq x y z
N MET A 1 -24.29 -0.17 -15.80
CA MET A 1 -22.84 -0.10 -16.07
C MET A 1 -22.33 1.10 -15.30
N THR A 2 -21.87 0.90 -14.07
CA THR A 2 -21.45 1.97 -13.18
C THR A 2 -20.03 2.38 -13.58
N LEU A 3 -19.83 3.63 -13.96
CA LEU A 3 -18.53 4.17 -14.37
C LEU A 3 -17.80 4.60 -13.08
N SER A 4 -16.75 3.89 -12.71
CA SER A 4 -15.84 4.31 -11.64
C SER A 4 -14.85 5.33 -12.22
N LEU A 5 -14.79 6.51 -11.60
CA LEU A 5 -13.83 7.57 -11.95
C LEU A 5 -12.55 7.35 -11.13
N ASP A 6 -11.39 7.37 -11.79
CA ASP A 6 -10.11 7.33 -11.09
C ASP A 6 -9.78 8.67 -10.40
N LYS A 7 -8.67 8.69 -9.66
CA LYS A 7 -8.19 9.87 -8.91
C LYS A 7 -7.88 11.09 -9.80
N GLU A 8 -7.82 10.90 -11.11
CA GLU A 8 -7.44 11.88 -12.13
C GLU A 8 -8.63 12.27 -13.04
N GLY A 9 -9.84 11.76 -12.75
CA GLY A 9 -11.07 12.09 -13.46
C GLY A 9 -11.25 11.37 -14.80
N THR A 10 -10.46 10.32 -15.06
CA THR A 10 -10.56 9.50 -16.26
C THR A 10 -11.42 8.28 -15.99
N THR A 11 -12.28 7.92 -16.95
CA THR A 11 -13.11 6.72 -16.83
C THR A 11 -12.34 5.51 -17.33
N LEU A 12 -11.95 4.62 -16.41
CA LEU A 12 -11.32 3.36 -16.75
C LEU A 12 -12.40 2.35 -17.17
N ALA A 13 -12.17 1.62 -18.26
CA ALA A 13 -13.06 0.54 -18.70
C ALA A 13 -13.11 -0.63 -17.69
N PHE A 14 -12.08 -0.76 -16.86
CA PHE A 14 -11.95 -1.72 -15.77
C PHE A 14 -11.01 -1.17 -14.71
N GLU A 15 -11.38 -1.28 -13.43
CA GLU A 15 -10.55 -0.91 -12.28
C GLU A 15 -10.50 -2.09 -11.31
N PHE A 16 -9.31 -2.40 -10.79
CA PHE A 16 -9.18 -3.36 -9.71
C PHE A 16 -9.80 -2.79 -8.43
N PRO A 17 -10.68 -3.51 -7.73
CA PRO A 17 -11.25 -3.04 -6.48
C PRO A 17 -10.13 -2.88 -5.45
N LYS A 18 -9.98 -1.67 -4.90
CA LYS A 18 -9.00 -1.36 -3.85
C LYS A 18 -9.65 -1.50 -2.48
N GLN A 19 -8.94 -2.10 -1.54
CA GLN A 19 -9.42 -2.18 -0.16
C GLN A 19 -9.16 -0.86 0.60
N PRO A 20 -10.15 -0.33 1.34
CA PRO A 20 -9.94 0.84 2.18
C PRO A 20 -9.24 0.44 3.48
N TYR A 21 -7.97 0.82 3.62
CA TYR A 21 -7.20 0.65 4.86
C TYR A 21 -7.28 1.92 5.70
N SER A 22 -7.67 1.79 6.96
CA SER A 22 -7.74 2.93 7.90
C SER A 22 -6.42 3.21 8.64
N GLY A 23 -5.38 2.40 8.38
CA GLY A 23 -4.10 2.47 9.08
C GLY A 23 -3.01 1.69 8.37
N LYS A 24 -1.83 1.67 8.98
CA LYS A 24 -0.63 0.99 8.47
C LYS A 24 0.04 0.16 9.56
N ILE A 25 0.80 -0.86 9.16
CA ILE A 25 1.63 -1.63 10.08
C ILE A 25 2.70 -0.70 10.68
N GLY A 26 2.87 -0.77 12.00
CA GLY A 26 3.92 -0.02 12.70
C GLY A 26 5.32 -0.38 12.19
N THR A 27 6.21 0.60 12.16
CA THR A 27 7.60 0.40 11.76
C THR A 27 8.46 0.09 12.98
N THR A 28 9.34 -0.90 12.87
CA THR A 28 10.29 -1.25 13.94
C THR A 28 11.66 -1.53 13.35
N THR A 29 12.68 -0.87 13.87
CA THR A 29 14.08 -1.13 13.51
C THR A 29 14.73 -1.99 14.58
N ILE A 30 15.37 -3.07 14.15
CA ILE A 30 16.10 -4.02 15.00
C ILE A 30 17.60 -3.87 14.70
N GLY A 31 18.40 -3.78 15.76
CA GLY A 31 19.86 -3.67 15.67
C GLY A 31 20.36 -2.23 15.53
N THR A 32 21.67 -2.09 15.33
CA THR A 32 22.36 -0.79 15.23
C THR A 32 23.44 -0.81 14.15
N GLY A 33 23.84 0.38 13.70
CA GLY A 33 24.89 0.54 12.69
C GLY A 33 24.51 -0.08 11.34
N LYS A 34 25.51 -0.60 10.62
CA LYS A 34 25.33 -1.15 9.26
C LYS A 34 24.47 -2.42 9.20
N GLY A 35 24.24 -3.08 10.34
CA GLY A 35 23.43 -4.30 10.42
C GLY A 35 21.99 -4.07 10.86
N ALA A 36 21.55 -2.82 10.99
CA ALA A 36 20.17 -2.53 11.36
C ALA A 36 19.19 -2.95 10.26
N LEU A 37 18.08 -3.58 10.66
CA LEU A 37 16.99 -3.99 9.78
C LEU A 37 15.70 -3.28 10.18
N THR A 38 14.96 -2.77 9.20
CA THR A 38 13.66 -2.14 9.42
C THR A 38 12.55 -3.08 8.95
N LEU A 39 11.50 -3.18 9.76
CA LEU A 39 10.34 -4.04 9.54
C LEU A 39 9.05 -3.21 9.56
N GLY A 40 8.03 -3.69 8.85
CA GLY A 40 6.69 -3.10 8.84
C GLY A 40 6.60 -1.83 7.99
N GLY A 41 5.60 -1.00 8.24
CA GLY A 41 5.28 0.16 7.38
C GLY A 41 4.30 -0.12 6.24
N GLU A 42 3.80 -1.35 6.16
CA GLU A 42 2.85 -1.81 5.15
C GLU A 42 1.50 -1.13 5.25
N GLU A 43 0.97 -0.67 4.11
CA GLU A 43 -0.35 -0.03 3.98
C GLU A 43 -1.37 -0.91 3.22
N SER A 44 -0.99 -2.11 2.79
CA SER A 44 -1.84 -3.05 2.05
C SER A 44 -1.60 -4.49 2.47
N TYR A 45 -2.35 -5.42 1.87
CA TYR A 45 -2.02 -6.85 1.91
C TYR A 45 -0.64 -7.16 1.31
N PRO A 46 -0.03 -8.30 1.68
CA PRO A 46 1.28 -8.70 1.16
C PRO A 46 1.30 -8.71 -0.38
N PHE A 47 2.27 -8.02 -0.97
CA PHE A 47 2.48 -7.90 -2.43
C PHE A 47 1.42 -7.10 -3.20
N TYR A 48 0.46 -6.48 -2.52
CA TYR A 48 -0.59 -5.66 -3.14
C TYR A 48 -0.13 -4.20 -3.31
N VAL A 49 1.06 -4.00 -3.90
CA VAL A 49 1.69 -2.68 -4.10
C VAL A 49 0.90 -1.73 -5.01
N PHE A 50 -0.11 -2.25 -5.72
CA PHE A 50 -1.02 -1.45 -6.55
C PHE A 50 -2.04 -0.65 -5.73
N GLU A 51 -2.26 -1.03 -4.47
CA GLU A 51 -3.26 -0.42 -3.58
C GLU A 51 -2.70 0.10 -2.25
N GLY A 52 -1.42 -0.13 -1.95
CA GLY A 52 -0.75 0.46 -0.79
C GLY A 52 0.78 0.39 -0.87
N LYS A 53 1.44 1.13 0.01
CA LYS A 53 2.91 1.15 0.09
C LYS A 53 3.43 -0.04 0.90
N MET A 54 4.53 -0.60 0.43
CA MET A 54 5.28 -1.68 1.08
C MET A 54 6.78 -1.35 1.08
N PRO A 55 7.27 -0.63 2.10
CA PRO A 55 8.61 -0.08 2.09
C PRO A 55 9.73 -1.06 2.47
N ASN A 56 9.44 -2.21 3.08
CA ASN A 56 10.44 -3.13 3.63
C ASN A 56 10.26 -4.58 3.19
#